data_AF-A0A6B2G024-F1
#
_entry.id   AF-A0A6B2G024-F1
#
_cell.length_a   1.000
_cell.length_b   1.000
_cell.length_c   1.000
_cell.angle_alpha   90.00
_cell.angle_beta   90.00
_cell.angle_gamma   90.00
#
_symmetry.space_group_name_H-M   'P 1'
#
loop_
_entity.id
_entity.type
_entity.pdbx_description
1 polymer ?
#
loop_
_entity_poly.entity_id
_entity_poly.type
_entity_poly.pdbx_seq_one_letter_code
_entity_poly.pdbx_strand_id
1 'polypeptide(L)'
;IVSDFISNPHCIIVAVIAANTDVVNSDALKLTKKFDPLFKRTIGVLTKVDLMDRGTNCLAVLQNQVIPLSLGWVGVVNRSYTDTVQGKSIHECVEREKLFFLHHPVYRKIAYRCGIKHLQKVMQETLKSYIKKCVPILRDSINDQLRECNDSIKKMESCMGIGGEMDEANIIIQYVVSFLTKVLKYGNVLPIVGLGKSFPWCHHSKNITNCFY
;
A
#
# COMPACT_ATOMS: atom_id res chain seq x y z
N ILE A 1 13.53 8.62 -6.28
CA ILE A 1 12.49 8.56 -7.35
C ILE A 1 12.08 7.12 -7.64
N VAL A 2 12.83 6.31 -8.41
CA VAL A 2 12.41 4.91 -8.70
C VAL A 2 12.26 4.08 -7.42
N SER A 3 13.19 4.26 -6.47
CA SER A 3 13.15 3.69 -5.12
C SER A 3 11.82 3.89 -4.39
N ASP A 4 11.20 5.05 -4.59
CA ASP A 4 10.04 5.49 -3.81
C ASP A 4 8.76 4.84 -4.34
N PHE A 5 8.74 4.49 -5.62
CA PHE A 5 7.65 3.72 -6.22
C PHE A 5 7.78 2.22 -5.91
N ILE A 6 8.98 1.67 -6.00
CA ILE A 6 9.20 0.23 -5.80
C ILE A 6 9.21 -0.17 -4.31
N SER A 7 9.41 0.79 -3.39
CA SER A 7 9.31 0.57 -1.95
C SER A 7 7.89 0.20 -1.52
N ASN A 8 6.88 0.65 -2.26
CA ASN A 8 5.50 0.28 -2.00
C ASN A 8 5.30 -1.24 -2.23
N PRO A 9 4.92 -2.03 -1.21
CA PRO A 9 4.59 -3.45 -1.37
C PRO A 9 3.39 -3.67 -2.31
N HIS A 10 2.60 -2.61 -2.45
CA HIS A 10 1.59 -2.23 -3.45
C HIS A 10 1.89 -2.51 -4.93
N CYS A 11 3.18 -2.47 -5.29
CA CYS A 11 3.60 -2.23 -6.66
C CYS A 11 4.06 -3.53 -7.33
N ILE A 12 3.61 -3.76 -8.57
CA ILE A 12 4.16 -4.81 -9.44
C ILE A 12 5.38 -4.23 -10.13
N ILE A 13 6.52 -4.92 -10.04
CA ILE A 13 7.77 -4.49 -10.65
C ILE A 13 7.92 -5.18 -12.00
N VAL A 14 8.24 -4.40 -13.04
CA VAL A 14 8.54 -4.93 -14.38
C VAL A 14 10.02 -4.68 -14.65
N ALA A 15 10.83 -5.74 -14.53
CA ALA A 15 12.26 -5.68 -14.75
C ALA A 15 12.56 -5.90 -16.24
N VAL A 16 12.80 -4.81 -16.97
CA VAL A 16 13.14 -4.83 -18.41
C VAL A 16 14.65 -4.93 -18.58
N ILE A 17 15.11 -5.96 -19.27
CA ILE A 17 16.54 -6.28 -19.44
C ILE A 17 16.80 -6.65 -20.89
N ALA A 18 17.98 -6.32 -21.42
CA ALA A 18 18.37 -6.71 -22.76
C ALA A 18 18.95 -8.13 -22.75
N ALA A 19 18.54 -8.98 -23.68
CA ALA A 19 18.95 -10.38 -23.76
C ALA A 19 20.42 -10.58 -24.15
N ASN A 20 21.05 -9.57 -24.75
CA ASN A 20 22.47 -9.57 -25.09
C ASN A 20 23.38 -9.21 -23.89
N THR A 21 22.79 -8.83 -22.74
CA THR A 21 23.52 -8.55 -21.50
C THR A 21 23.35 -9.69 -20.51
N ASP A 22 24.32 -9.88 -19.61
CA ASP A 22 24.17 -10.83 -18.51
C ASP A 22 23.08 -10.36 -17.54
N VAL A 23 22.00 -11.14 -17.49
CA VAL A 23 20.81 -10.88 -16.68
C VAL A 23 21.17 -10.89 -15.19
N VAL A 24 22.10 -11.74 -14.74
CA VAL A 24 22.49 -11.85 -13.32
C VAL A 24 23.13 -10.56 -12.83
N ASN A 25 23.87 -9.89 -13.71
CA ASN A 25 24.57 -8.65 -13.41
C ASN A 25 23.76 -7.39 -13.72
N SER A 26 22.51 -7.51 -14.17
CA SER A 26 21.64 -6.37 -14.48
C SER A 26 21.36 -5.50 -13.25
N ASP A 27 21.55 -4.20 -13.40
CA ASP A 27 21.26 -3.22 -12.34
C ASP A 27 19.77 -3.18 -11.99
N ALA A 28 18.89 -3.45 -12.96
CA ALA A 28 17.45 -3.54 -12.73
C ALA A 28 17.12 -4.64 -11.71
N LEU A 29 17.75 -5.81 -11.81
CA LEU A 29 17.54 -6.91 -10.88
C LEU A 29 18.25 -6.68 -9.54
N LYS A 30 19.45 -6.12 -9.54
CA LYS A 30 20.15 -5.75 -8.28
C LYS A 30 19.31 -4.77 -7.46
N LEU A 31 18.71 -3.77 -8.13
CA LEU A 31 17.82 -2.82 -7.47
C LEU A 31 16.54 -3.52 -6.99
N THR A 32 15.90 -4.30 -7.86
CA THR A 32 14.66 -5.01 -7.51
C THR A 32 14.85 -5.94 -6.32
N LYS A 33 15.97 -6.67 -6.25
CA LYS A 33 16.29 -7.59 -5.15
C LYS A 33 16.35 -6.89 -3.78
N LYS A 34 16.64 -5.59 -3.72
CA LYS A 34 16.60 -4.83 -2.46
C LYS A 34 15.18 -4.64 -1.92
N PHE A 35 14.18 -4.58 -2.80
CA PHE A 35 12.78 -4.28 -2.45
C PHE A 35 11.82 -5.47 -2.64
N ASP A 36 12.26 -6.51 -3.36
CA ASP A 36 11.58 -7.79 -3.54
C ASP A 36 12.61 -8.94 -3.55
N PRO A 37 13.19 -9.31 -2.39
CA PRO A 37 14.27 -10.30 -2.31
C PRO A 37 13.87 -11.71 -2.80
N LEU A 38 12.57 -12.01 -2.77
CA LEU A 38 12.00 -13.29 -3.18
C LEU A 38 11.36 -13.24 -4.59
N PHE A 39 11.45 -12.10 -5.27
CA PHE A 39 10.84 -11.89 -6.60
C PHE A 39 9.37 -12.33 -6.69
N LYS A 40 8.58 -12.01 -5.68
CA LYS A 40 7.16 -12.40 -5.58
C LYS A 40 6.25 -11.55 -6.46
N ARG A 41 6.62 -10.29 -6.69
CA ARG A 41 5.83 -9.27 -7.41
C ARG A 41 6.58 -8.71 -8.61
N THR A 42 7.58 -9.43 -9.09
CA THR A 42 8.46 -9.01 -10.18
C THR A 42 8.20 -9.84 -11.44
N ILE A 43 7.94 -9.17 -12.56
CA ILE A 43 7.85 -9.75 -13.91
C ILE A 43 9.17 -9.43 -14.63
N GLY A 44 9.81 -10.45 -15.19
CA GLY A 44 11.01 -10.27 -15.99
C GLY A 44 10.67 -10.12 -17.47
N VAL A 45 11.16 -9.06 -18.11
CA VAL A 45 10.96 -8.83 -19.54
C VAL A 45 12.32 -8.79 -20.23
N LEU A 46 12.56 -9.75 -21.12
CA LEU A 46 13.76 -9.78 -21.97
C LEU A 46 13.46 -9.13 -23.31
N THR A 47 14.20 -8.07 -23.61
CA THR A 47 14.15 -7.34 -24.88
C THR A 47 15.36 -7.68 -25.75
N LYS A 48 15.34 -7.27 -27.02
CA LYS A 48 16.46 -7.47 -27.97
C LYS A 48 16.87 -8.95 -28.11
N VAL A 49 15.91 -9.86 -27.99
CA VAL A 49 16.12 -11.31 -28.11
C VAL A 49 16.60 -11.70 -29.52
N ASP A 50 16.27 -10.86 -30.50
CA ASP A 50 16.67 -10.92 -31.89
C ASP A 50 18.14 -10.52 -32.16
N LEU A 51 18.75 -9.75 -31.25
CA LEU A 51 20.12 -9.24 -31.38
C LEU A 51 21.15 -10.08 -30.61
N MET A 52 20.83 -11.33 -30.29
CA MET A 52 21.75 -12.24 -29.62
C MET A 52 22.77 -12.84 -30.59
N ASP A 53 24.00 -13.01 -30.13
CA ASP A 53 25.08 -13.58 -30.93
C ASP A 53 24.82 -15.05 -31.25
N ARG A 54 25.21 -15.44 -32.47
CA ARG A 54 25.09 -16.83 -32.94
C ARG A 54 25.88 -17.77 -32.02
N GLY A 55 25.19 -18.74 -31.42
CA GLY A 55 25.75 -19.68 -30.45
C GLY A 55 25.37 -19.39 -29.00
N THR A 56 24.82 -18.21 -28.70
CA THR A 56 24.24 -17.90 -27.39
C THR A 56 22.71 -17.84 -27.48
N ASN A 57 22.03 -18.17 -26.36
CA ASN A 57 20.59 -18.03 -26.27
C ASN A 57 20.16 -17.72 -24.83
N CYS A 58 19.00 -17.11 -24.66
CA CYS A 58 18.42 -16.78 -23.36
C CYS A 58 17.34 -17.78 -22.93
N LEU A 59 17.34 -18.99 -23.49
CA LEU A 59 16.28 -19.98 -23.25
C LEU A 59 16.18 -20.37 -21.77
N ALA A 60 17.32 -20.58 -21.10
CA ALA A 60 17.36 -20.90 -19.68
C ALA A 60 16.74 -19.80 -18.80
N VAL A 61 16.94 -18.53 -19.17
CA VAL A 61 16.32 -17.40 -18.46
C VAL A 61 14.81 -17.37 -18.71
N LEU A 62 14.37 -17.52 -19.97
CA LEU A 62 12.94 -17.58 -20.34
C LEU A 62 12.22 -18.82 -19.77
N GLN A 63 12.96 -19.86 -19.38
CA GLN A 63 12.45 -21.04 -18.68
C GLN A 63 12.51 -20.91 -17.16
N ASN A 64 12.89 -19.74 -16.64
CA ASN A 64 12.97 -19.45 -15.20
C ASN A 64 14.04 -20.29 -14.47
N GLN A 65 15.08 -20.77 -15.16
CA GLN A 65 16.11 -21.66 -14.60
C GLN A 65 17.30 -20.90 -14.00
N VAL A 66 17.59 -19.69 -14.48
CA VAL A 66 18.74 -18.90 -14.02
C VAL A 66 18.40 -18.05 -12.81
N ILE A 67 17.34 -17.22 -12.92
CA ILE A 67 16.81 -16.41 -11.82
C ILE A 67 15.31 -16.68 -11.73
N PRO A 68 14.85 -17.40 -10.69
CA PRO A 68 13.45 -17.73 -10.55
C PRO A 68 12.65 -16.50 -10.12
N LEU A 69 11.78 -16.02 -11.01
CA LEU A 69 10.76 -15.02 -10.71
C LEU A 69 9.41 -15.71 -10.52
N SER A 70 8.62 -15.29 -9.53
CA SER A 70 7.30 -15.89 -9.27
C SER A 70 6.31 -15.65 -10.40
N LEU A 71 6.42 -14.51 -11.08
CA LEU A 71 5.59 -14.14 -12.24
C LEU A 71 6.23 -14.54 -13.58
N GLY A 72 7.44 -15.12 -13.54
CA GLY A 72 8.15 -15.62 -14.70
C GLY A 72 8.80 -14.56 -15.59
N TRP A 73 9.29 -15.03 -16.73
CA TRP A 73 9.99 -14.26 -17.74
C TRP A 73 9.24 -14.26 -19.07
N VAL A 74 9.22 -13.12 -19.76
CA VAL A 74 8.64 -12.98 -21.09
C VAL A 74 9.66 -12.34 -22.02
N GLY A 75 9.92 -12.99 -23.16
CA GLY A 75 10.77 -12.45 -24.22
C GLY A 75 9.94 -11.64 -25.22
N VAL A 76 10.43 -10.46 -25.60
CA VAL A 76 9.78 -9.58 -26.58
C VAL A 76 10.78 -9.09 -27.63
N VAL A 77 10.28 -8.86 -28.84
CA VAL A 77 11.02 -8.26 -29.95
C VAL A 77 10.34 -6.95 -30.33
N ASN A 78 11.01 -5.84 -30.00
CA ASN A 78 10.47 -4.50 -30.22
C ASN A 78 10.60 -4.06 -31.69
N ARG A 79 10.01 -2.89 -31.99
CA ARG A 79 10.23 -2.19 -33.25
C ARG A 79 11.67 -1.67 -33.31
N SER A 80 12.36 -1.89 -34.42
CA SER A 80 13.69 -1.34 -34.63
C SER A 80 13.64 0.14 -35.06
N TYR A 81 14.77 0.83 -35.01
CA TYR A 81 14.88 2.20 -35.53
C TYR A 81 14.55 2.24 -37.04
N THR A 82 15.03 1.25 -37.81
CA THR A 82 14.75 1.16 -39.24
C THR A 82 13.26 0.93 -39.54
N ASP A 83 12.59 0.07 -38.78
CA ASP A 83 11.14 -0.14 -38.87
C ASP A 83 10.37 1.16 -38.55
N THR A 84 10.94 2.02 -37.71
CA THR A 84 10.37 3.32 -37.34
C THR A 84 10.45 4.31 -38.49
N VAL A 85 11.63 4.46 -39.08
CA VAL A 85 11.85 5.33 -40.24
C VAL A 85 11.03 4.89 -41.46
N GLN A 86 10.87 3.57 -41.66
CA GLN A 86 10.08 3.02 -42.77
C GLN A 86 8.56 3.08 -42.54
N GLY A 87 8.09 3.63 -41.43
CA GLY A 87 6.66 3.80 -41.19
C GLY A 87 5.87 2.49 -41.01
N LYS A 88 6.52 1.36 -40.73
CA LYS A 88 5.83 0.07 -40.52
C LYS A 88 4.76 0.19 -39.44
N SER A 89 3.60 -0.39 -39.71
CA SER A 89 2.49 -0.40 -38.77
C SER A 89 2.82 -1.23 -37.52
N ILE A 90 2.15 -0.91 -36.42
CA ILE A 90 2.28 -1.68 -35.17
C ILE A 90 1.84 -3.13 -35.40
N HIS A 91 0.77 -3.34 -36.18
CA HIS A 91 0.25 -4.68 -36.47
C HIS A 91 1.29 -5.56 -37.20
N GLU A 92 1.99 -5.00 -38.19
CA GLU A 92 3.08 -5.70 -38.88
C GLU A 92 4.23 -6.06 -37.93
N CYS A 93 4.57 -5.17 -36.98
CA CYS A 93 5.62 -5.46 -36.00
C CYS A 93 5.23 -6.62 -35.08
N VAL A 94 3.97 -6.68 -34.66
CA VAL A 94 3.46 -7.77 -33.81
C VAL A 94 3.41 -9.10 -34.54
N GLU A 95 2.98 -9.12 -35.81
CA GLU A 95 3.00 -10.36 -36.60
C GLU A 95 4.44 -10.78 -36.94
N ARG A 96 5.36 -9.84 -37.19
CA ARG A 96 6.80 -10.14 -37.33
C ARG A 96 7.38 -10.78 -36.07
N GLU A 97 7.07 -10.25 -34.89
CA GLU A 97 7.48 -10.84 -33.62
C GLU A 97 6.97 -12.27 -33.46
N LYS A 98 5.69 -12.49 -33.77
CA LYS A 98 5.08 -13.82 -33.73
C LYS A 98 5.80 -14.80 -34.67
N LEU A 99 6.07 -14.39 -35.91
CA LEU A 99 6.82 -15.19 -36.88
C LEU A 99 8.25 -15.47 -36.41
N PHE A 100 8.93 -14.49 -35.81
CA PHE A 100 10.26 -14.69 -35.22
C PHE A 100 10.24 -15.83 -34.20
N PHE A 101 9.35 -15.79 -33.20
CA PHE A 101 9.32 -16.85 -32.19
C PHE A 101 8.89 -18.21 -32.74
N LEU A 102 7.99 -18.26 -33.73
CA LEU A 102 7.53 -19.51 -34.33
C LEU A 102 8.61 -20.20 -35.19
N HIS A 103 9.41 -19.42 -35.92
CA HIS A 103 10.44 -19.96 -36.81
C HIS A 103 11.82 -20.07 -36.16
N HIS A 104 12.06 -19.43 -35.02
CA HIS A 104 13.36 -19.50 -34.36
C HIS A 104 13.65 -20.91 -33.79
N PRO A 105 14.79 -21.55 -34.15
CA PRO A 105 15.06 -22.95 -33.80
C PRO A 105 15.10 -23.22 -32.29
N VAL A 106 15.58 -22.24 -31.51
CA VAL A 106 15.68 -22.35 -30.05
C VAL A 106 14.38 -22.00 -29.33
N TYR A 107 13.66 -20.97 -29.80
CA TYR A 107 12.54 -20.38 -29.06
C TYR A 107 11.17 -20.93 -29.48
N ARG A 108 11.09 -21.67 -30.60
CA ARG A 108 9.84 -22.26 -31.11
C ARG A 108 9.04 -23.03 -30.05
N LYS A 109 9.74 -23.77 -29.17
CA LYS A 109 9.10 -24.55 -28.09
C LYS A 109 8.42 -23.68 -27.02
N ILE A 110 8.88 -22.44 -26.84
CA ILE A 110 8.36 -21.50 -25.84
C ILE A 110 7.62 -20.31 -26.46
N ALA A 111 7.38 -20.33 -27.78
CA ALA A 111 6.76 -19.23 -28.52
C ALA A 111 5.40 -18.81 -27.95
N TYR A 112 4.63 -19.75 -27.38
CA TYR A 112 3.32 -19.49 -26.76
C TYR A 112 3.40 -18.64 -25.48
N ARG A 113 4.58 -18.53 -24.85
CA ARG A 113 4.86 -17.70 -23.66
C ARG A 113 5.67 -16.45 -23.95
N CYS A 114 5.87 -16.13 -25.22
CA CYS A 114 6.68 -15.00 -25.65
C CYS A 114 5.84 -14.03 -26.49
N GLY A 115 6.39 -12.84 -26.68
CA GLY A 115 5.82 -11.77 -27.46
C GLY A 115 4.92 -10.81 -26.69
N ILE A 116 4.64 -9.67 -27.29
CA ILE A 116 3.92 -8.55 -26.70
C ILE A 116 2.47 -8.92 -26.34
N LYS A 117 1.82 -9.75 -27.18
CA LYS A 117 0.46 -10.25 -26.92
C LYS A 117 0.42 -11.10 -25.64
N HIS A 118 1.44 -11.94 -25.43
CA HIS A 118 1.55 -12.74 -24.21
C HIS A 118 1.88 -11.86 -23.00
N LEU A 119 2.84 -10.93 -23.14
CA LEU A 119 3.19 -10.00 -22.07
C LEU A 119 1.97 -9.21 -21.59
N GLN A 120 1.19 -8.66 -22.52
CA GLN A 120 -0.05 -7.93 -22.20
C GLN A 120 -1.02 -8.80 -21.40
N LYS A 121 -1.23 -10.06 -21.80
CA LYS A 121 -2.09 -11.00 -21.09
C LYS A 121 -1.59 -11.26 -19.66
N VAL A 122 -0.30 -11.54 -19.49
CA VAL A 122 0.31 -11.78 -18.17
C VAL A 122 0.17 -10.56 -17.27
N MET A 123 0.44 -9.36 -17.79
CA MET A 123 0.31 -8.12 -17.03
C MET A 123 -1.15 -7.85 -16.63
N GLN A 124 -2.10 -8.07 -17.53
CA GLN A 124 -3.52 -7.92 -17.25
C GLN A 124 -4.01 -8.89 -16.17
N GLU A 125 -3.65 -10.17 -16.27
CA GLU A 125 -4.01 -11.20 -15.30
C GLU A 125 -3.39 -10.93 -13.94
N THR A 126 -2.11 -10.54 -13.92
CA THR A 126 -1.39 -10.18 -12.69
C THR A 126 -2.04 -8.97 -12.03
N LEU A 127 -2.28 -7.89 -12.77
CA LEU A 127 -2.89 -6.68 -12.25
C LEU A 127 -4.31 -6.94 -11.73
N LYS A 128 -5.12 -7.70 -12.47
CA LYS A 128 -6.48 -8.07 -12.06
C LYS A 128 -6.48 -8.89 -10.78
N SER A 129 -5.59 -9.88 -10.67
CA SER A 129 -5.42 -10.68 -9.46
C SER A 129 -4.98 -9.81 -8.27
N TYR A 130 -4.07 -8.88 -8.53
CA TYR A 130 -3.53 -7.99 -7.52
C TYR A 130 -4.58 -7.00 -6.99
N ILE A 131 -5.35 -6.36 -7.86
CA ILE A 131 -6.45 -5.46 -7.49
C ILE A 131 -7.46 -6.20 -6.62
N LYS A 132 -7.87 -7.42 -7.02
CA LYS A 132 -8.82 -8.23 -6.24
C LYS A 132 -8.33 -8.51 -4.82
N LYS A 133 -7.03 -8.69 -4.62
CA LYS A 133 -6.43 -8.92 -3.30
C LYS A 133 -6.29 -7.63 -2.48
N CYS A 134 -6.01 -6.50 -3.13
CA CYS A 134 -5.76 -5.23 -2.44
C CYS A 134 -7.02 -4.48 -2.05
N VAL A 135 -8.10 -4.57 -2.83
CA VAL A 135 -9.37 -3.87 -2.54
C VAL A 135 -9.90 -4.12 -1.12
N PRO A 136 -10.01 -5.36 -0.61
CA PRO A 136 -10.48 -5.56 0.77
C PRO A 136 -9.52 -4.96 1.80
N ILE A 137 -8.21 -5.13 1.62
CA ILE A 137 -7.18 -4.59 2.53
C ILE A 137 -7.26 -3.07 2.61
N LEU A 138 -7.39 -2.41 1.46
CA LEU A 138 -7.54 -0.95 1.40
C LEU A 138 -8.83 -0.48 2.04
N ARG A 139 -9.94 -1.20 1.83
CA ARG A 139 -11.22 -0.89 2.47
C ARG A 139 -11.11 -0.96 3.99
N ASP A 140 -10.48 -2.00 4.52
CA ASP A 140 -10.29 -2.18 5.97
C ASP A 140 -9.39 -1.07 6.53
N SER A 141 -8.27 -0.78 5.88
CA SER A 141 -7.37 0.32 6.26
C SER A 141 -8.07 1.68 6.28
N ILE A 142 -8.94 1.96 5.30
CA ILE A 142 -9.72 3.22 5.26
C ILE A 142 -10.73 3.25 6.41
N ASN A 143 -11.43 2.13 6.67
CA ASN A 143 -12.38 2.06 7.77
C ASN A 143 -11.71 2.26 9.13
N ASP A 144 -10.52 1.72 9.31
CA ASP A 144 -9.74 1.90 10.54
C ASP A 144 -9.28 3.35 10.70
N GLN A 145 -8.78 3.98 9.64
CA GLN A 145 -8.45 5.41 9.65
C GLN A 145 -9.68 6.29 9.94
N LEU A 146 -10.85 5.94 9.42
CA LEU A 146 -12.11 6.64 9.71
C LEU A 146 -12.51 6.48 11.18
N ARG A 147 -12.34 5.29 11.77
CA ARG A 147 -12.59 5.07 13.20
C ARG A 147 -11.67 5.91 14.06
N GLU A 148 -10.37 5.89 13.80
CA GLU A 148 -9.40 6.70 14.54
C GLU A 148 -9.70 8.21 14.45
N CYS A 149 -10.09 8.68 13.26
CA CYS A 149 -10.49 10.07 13.06
C CYS A 149 -11.76 10.41 13.86
N ASN A 150 -12.79 9.56 13.79
CA ASN A 150 -14.04 9.76 14.52
C ASN A 150 -13.85 9.71 16.05
N ASP A 151 -12.98 8.83 16.55
CA ASP A 151 -12.66 8.75 17.98
C ASP A 151 -11.88 9.99 18.43
N SER A 152 -11.00 10.51 17.59
CA SER A 152 -10.31 11.78 17.83
C SER A 152 -11.28 12.95 17.87
N ILE A 153 -12.27 12.99 16.97
CA ILE A 153 -13.34 13.99 16.96
C ILE A 153 -14.17 13.91 18.25
N LYS A 154 -14.67 12.71 18.64
CA LYS A 154 -15.43 12.52 19.89
C LYS A 154 -14.64 12.93 21.12
N LYS A 155 -13.32 12.67 21.13
CA LYS A 155 -12.43 13.10 22.21
C LYS A 155 -12.37 14.64 22.28
N MET A 156 -12.31 15.32 21.15
CA MET A 156 -12.36 16.79 21.12
C MET A 156 -13.75 17.32 21.52
N GLU A 157 -14.83 16.73 21.02
CA GLU A 157 -16.22 17.11 21.37
C GLU A 157 -16.50 16.96 22.87
N SER A 158 -16.06 15.85 23.48
CA SER A 158 -16.16 15.66 24.94
C SER A 158 -15.29 16.63 25.74
N CYS A 159 -14.16 17.07 25.20
CA CYS A 159 -13.34 18.12 25.80
C CYS A 159 -13.93 19.54 25.60
N MET A 160 -14.79 19.74 24.60
CA MET A 160 -15.40 21.04 24.27
C MET A 160 -16.87 21.16 24.73
N GLY A 161 -17.54 20.06 25.11
CA GLY A 161 -18.90 20.07 25.68
C GLY A 161 -20.02 20.42 24.69
N ILE A 162 -19.90 20.10 23.39
CA ILE A 162 -20.81 20.55 22.32
C ILE A 162 -21.86 19.47 21.93
N GLY A 163 -22.40 18.73 22.90
CA GLY A 163 -23.19 17.50 22.63
C GLY A 163 -24.60 17.43 23.21
N GLY A 164 -25.14 18.52 23.75
CA GLY A 164 -26.52 18.64 24.22
C GLY A 164 -26.93 20.11 24.14
N GLU A 165 -28.22 20.44 24.30
CA GLU A 165 -28.67 21.84 24.40
C GLU A 165 -27.67 22.64 25.25
N MET A 166 -27.00 23.59 24.60
CA MET A 166 -25.87 24.31 25.17
C MET A 166 -26.39 25.25 26.24
N ASP A 167 -26.46 24.77 27.48
CA ASP A 167 -26.36 25.66 28.62
C ASP A 167 -24.92 26.19 28.63
N GLU A 168 -24.73 27.45 28.21
CA GLU A 168 -23.45 28.17 28.32
C GLU A 168 -22.81 27.99 29.71
N ALA A 169 -23.66 27.86 30.74
CA ALA A 169 -23.26 27.54 32.10
C ALA A 169 -22.47 26.22 32.21
N ASN A 170 -22.85 25.17 31.48
CA ASN A 170 -22.21 23.86 31.57
C ASN A 170 -20.82 23.86 30.94
N ILE A 171 -20.61 24.62 29.86
CA ILE A 171 -19.29 24.82 29.24
C ILE A 171 -18.39 25.60 30.18
N ILE A 172 -18.89 26.67 30.79
CA ILE A 172 -18.14 27.46 31.79
C ILE A 172 -17.77 26.59 32.99
N ILE A 173 -18.70 25.77 33.50
CA ILE A 173 -18.44 24.84 34.60
C ILE A 173 -17.35 23.84 34.23
N GLN A 174 -17.42 23.20 33.05
CA GLN A 174 -16.39 22.26 32.60
C GLN A 174 -15.02 22.93 32.44
N TYR A 175 -14.99 24.15 31.90
CA TYR A 175 -13.74 24.90 31.73
C TYR A 175 -13.14 25.30 33.09
N VAL A 176 -13.96 25.77 34.03
CA VAL A 176 -13.54 26.10 35.40
C VAL A 176 -13.05 24.86 36.14
N VAL A 177 -13.77 23.73 36.06
CA VAL A 177 -13.35 22.46 36.68
C VAL A 177 -12.02 21.97 36.09
N SER A 178 -11.84 22.03 34.77
CA SER A 178 -10.60 21.68 34.07
C SER A 178 -9.43 22.59 34.43
N PHE A 179 -9.69 23.89 34.54
CA PHE A 179 -8.69 24.87 34.99
C PHE A 179 -8.30 24.62 36.45
N LEU A 180 -9.26 24.41 37.35
CA LEU A 180 -9.01 24.11 38.75
C LEU A 180 -8.26 22.79 38.93
N THR A 181 -8.59 21.73 38.18
CA THR A 181 -7.83 20.47 38.24
C THR A 181 -6.40 20.61 37.72
N LYS A 182 -6.16 21.46 36.72
CA LYS A 182 -4.79 21.78 36.29
C LYS A 182 -4.05 22.60 37.35
N VAL A 183 -4.68 23.64 37.91
CA VAL A 183 -4.08 24.46 38.96
C VAL A 183 -3.74 23.62 40.20
N LEU A 184 -4.62 22.71 40.61
CA LEU A 184 -4.38 21.77 41.72
C LEU A 184 -3.29 20.72 41.39
N LYS A 185 -3.08 20.37 40.13
CA LYS A 185 -2.00 19.47 39.71
C LYS A 185 -0.63 20.14 39.63
N TYR A 186 -0.57 21.42 39.25
CA TYR A 186 0.68 22.16 39.11
C TYR A 186 1.06 22.97 40.35
N GLY A 187 0.09 23.28 41.22
CA GLY A 187 0.34 23.80 42.55
C GLY A 187 0.46 22.65 43.54
N ASN A 188 1.66 22.41 44.07
CA ASN A 188 1.83 21.64 45.30
C ASN A 188 1.14 22.37 46.47
N VAL A 189 -0.18 22.27 46.57
CA VAL A 189 -0.94 22.76 47.71
C VAL A 189 -1.86 21.64 48.18
N LEU A 190 -1.66 21.29 49.44
CA LEU A 190 -2.16 20.15 50.21
C LEU A 190 -3.68 19.87 50.06
N PRO A 191 -4.11 18.61 50.29
CA PRO A 191 -5.53 18.30 50.38
C PRO A 191 -6.09 18.93 51.66
N ILE A 192 -6.97 19.92 51.54
CA ILE A 192 -7.74 20.39 52.70
C ILE A 192 -8.90 19.43 52.90
N VAL A 193 -8.66 18.43 53.75
CA VAL A 193 -9.72 17.65 54.39
C VAL A 193 -10.22 18.44 55.60
N GLY A 194 -11.49 18.86 55.53
CA GLY A 194 -12.40 19.00 56.67
C GLY A 194 -12.35 20.28 57.51
N LEU A 195 -13.50 20.96 57.65
CA LEU A 195 -14.30 20.99 58.88
C LEU A 195 -15.33 22.14 58.85
N GLY A 196 -16.62 21.77 58.97
CA GLY A 196 -17.47 22.35 60.01
C GLY A 196 -18.20 23.67 59.78
N LYS A 197 -19.52 23.52 59.53
CA LYS A 197 -20.65 24.30 60.08
C LYS A 197 -20.87 25.74 59.56
N SER A 198 -22.01 25.95 58.89
CA SER A 198 -23.22 26.63 59.44
C SER A 198 -24.07 27.23 58.31
N PHE A 199 -25.26 26.66 58.04
CA PHE A 199 -26.36 27.40 57.40
C PHE A 199 -27.68 26.98 58.07
N PRO A 200 -28.41 27.89 58.74
CA PRO A 200 -29.67 27.58 59.40
C PRO A 200 -30.84 28.10 58.56
N TRP A 201 -31.65 27.21 57.97
CA TRP A 201 -33.06 27.49 57.65
C TRP A 201 -33.81 26.15 57.61
N CYS A 202 -34.48 25.82 58.71
CA CYS A 202 -35.66 24.96 58.78
C CYS A 202 -36.17 24.98 60.22
N HIS A 203 -37.22 25.76 60.48
CA HIS A 203 -38.01 25.71 61.71
C HIS A 203 -39.39 25.14 61.39
N HIS A 204 -39.83 24.22 62.27
CA HIS A 204 -41.13 23.53 62.35
C HIS A 204 -41.36 22.43 61.30
N SER A 205 -41.67 21.18 61.65
CA SER A 205 -42.44 20.68 62.79
C SER A 205 -42.08 19.22 63.15
N LYS A 206 -41.96 18.99 64.46
CA LYS A 206 -42.26 17.77 65.27
C LYS A 206 -42.63 16.49 64.50
N ASN A 207 -41.84 15.42 64.65
CA ASN A 207 -42.15 14.34 65.61
C ASN A 207 -41.10 13.23 65.58
N ILE A 208 -40.76 12.79 66.79
CA ILE A 208 -39.93 11.65 67.15
C ILE A 208 -40.70 10.37 66.82
N THR A 209 -40.06 9.36 66.23
CA THR A 209 -39.94 7.98 66.79
C THR A 209 -39.41 6.98 65.76
N ASN A 210 -38.47 6.15 66.24
CA ASN A 210 -38.25 4.73 65.91
C ASN A 210 -37.75 4.39 64.50
N CYS A 211 -36.94 3.38 64.26
CA CYS A 211 -36.18 2.41 65.05
C CYS A 211 -35.38 1.63 63.98
N PHE A 212 -34.17 1.20 64.34
CA PHE A 212 -33.52 -0.06 63.90
C PHE A 212 -33.62 -0.56 62.44
N TYR A 213 -32.41 -0.87 61.93
CA TYR A 213 -32.00 -1.57 60.69
C TYR A 213 -31.84 -0.75 59.42
#